data_AF-A0A2V8XU80-F1
#
_entry.id   AF-A0A2V8XU80-F1
#
_cell.length_a   1.000
_cell.length_b   1.000
_cell.length_c   1.000
_cell.angle_alpha   90.00
_cell.angle_beta   90.00
_cell.angle_gamma   90.00
#
_symmetry.space_group_name_H-M   'P 1'
#
loop_
_entity.id
_entity.type
_entity.pdbx_description
1 polymer ?
#
loop_
_entity_poly.entity_id
_entity_poly.type
_entity_poly.pdbx_seq_one_letter_code
_entity_poly.pdbx_strand_id
1 'polypeptide(L)'
;MSLRTSVCALVLVVAVAFMAAVLSYGQTPLTTKRDKALERIKACLRRNEVSSRECKHLNQDVGNLVEVYRSGDKSVLPTLFRFTYLTDFYDEALLSDQEGFLTAMTHLPLKEQQEVAAGIAGGLTFELRDVDRFKAIRALLANVPETSPTKPVAEVSLRVVETKNASLFVNYFPPGTFTSRAANFQVAWYSSDMYQLGEMPLWPPSSVNEKTFRFTYLGAFTGPKAVTLTVLPDGSGKVKMTLLHESREQVKSEELSTVPEDRVSDFSENLNRAHFWEMPTESQHRGLDGAEWIMEGVQDGRYHIAVRWCPNLYEHSPEDAAFADAARFLFQLAGHKHSGSC
;
A
#
# COMPACT_ATOMS: atom_id res chain seq x y z
N MET A 1 14.89 85.14 -5.57
CA MET A 1 15.83 84.18 -4.94
C MET A 1 15.09 83.46 -3.82
N SER A 2 15.33 82.15 -3.63
CA SER A 2 14.70 81.26 -2.61
C SER A 2 13.60 80.33 -3.14
N LEU A 3 14.00 79.34 -3.95
CA LEU A 3 13.23 78.11 -4.20
C LEU A 3 14.12 77.05 -4.89
N ARG A 4 15.31 76.76 -4.33
CA ARG A 4 16.18 75.69 -4.83
C ARG A 4 16.87 74.83 -3.76
N THR A 5 16.67 75.10 -2.48
CA THR A 5 17.35 74.37 -1.37
C THR A 5 16.50 73.30 -0.69
N SER A 6 15.21 73.15 -1.00
CA SER A 6 14.32 72.23 -0.26
C SER A 6 14.19 70.81 -0.86
N VAL A 7 14.57 70.60 -2.13
CA VAL A 7 14.36 69.30 -2.82
C VAL A 7 15.49 68.30 -2.54
N CYS A 8 16.71 68.75 -2.24
CA CYS A 8 17.84 67.86 -1.94
C CYS A 8 17.72 67.17 -0.56
N ALA A 9 17.09 67.81 0.43
CA ALA A 9 16.95 67.23 1.77
C ALA A 9 15.93 66.08 1.82
N LEU A 10 14.86 66.14 1.00
CA LEU A 10 13.82 65.11 0.98
C LEU A 10 14.29 63.81 0.29
N VAL A 11 15.11 63.92 -0.77
CA VAL A 11 15.66 62.75 -1.50
C VAL A 11 16.67 61.98 -0.63
N LEU A 12 17.44 62.67 0.21
CA LEU A 12 18.42 62.02 1.10
C LEU A 12 17.74 61.24 2.24
N VAL A 13 16.61 61.74 2.78
CA VAL A 13 15.87 61.06 3.86
C VAL A 13 15.14 59.81 3.35
N VAL A 14 14.60 59.84 2.13
CA VAL A 14 13.96 58.65 1.50
C VAL A 14 15.00 57.58 1.15
N ALA A 15 16.21 57.96 0.71
CA ALA A 15 17.28 57.02 0.41
C ALA A 15 17.87 56.35 1.68
N VAL A 16 17.97 57.08 2.80
CA VAL A 16 18.42 56.51 4.08
C VAL A 16 17.35 55.62 4.72
N ALA A 17 16.06 55.93 4.57
CA ALA A 17 14.98 55.06 5.01
C ALA A 17 14.90 53.73 4.21
N PHE A 18 15.18 53.77 2.90
CA PHE A 18 15.28 52.54 2.09
C PHE A 18 16.55 51.72 2.40
N MET A 19 17.69 52.35 2.72
CA MET A 19 18.88 51.60 3.13
C MET A 19 18.79 51.01 4.55
N ALA A 20 18.04 51.64 5.47
CA ALA A 20 17.81 51.08 6.80
C ALA A 20 16.85 49.87 6.79
N ALA A 21 15.90 49.81 5.84
CA ALA A 21 15.01 48.66 5.67
C ALA A 21 15.69 47.45 5.00
N VAL A 22 16.77 47.67 4.25
CA VAL A 22 17.50 46.59 3.55
C VAL A 22 18.55 45.90 4.45
N LEU A 23 18.96 46.52 5.57
CA LEU A 23 20.03 46.00 6.44
C LEU A 23 19.57 45.34 7.75
N SER A 24 18.26 45.18 7.96
CA SER A 24 17.70 44.46 9.11
C SER A 24 16.92 43.19 8.71
N TYR A 25 17.30 42.53 7.62
CA TYR A 25 17.01 41.10 7.46
C TYR A 25 17.90 40.29 8.42
N GLY A 26 17.72 40.51 9.73
CA GLY A 26 18.21 39.57 10.73
C GLY A 26 17.60 38.22 10.42
N GLN A 27 18.44 37.18 10.30
CA GLN A 27 17.96 35.80 10.19
C GLN A 27 16.92 35.57 11.28
N THR A 28 15.68 35.28 10.89
CA THR A 28 14.64 35.01 11.86
C THR A 28 15.06 33.76 12.66
N PRO A 29 14.76 33.68 13.97
CA PRO A 29 15.15 32.52 14.79
C PRO A 29 14.76 31.16 14.18
N LEU A 30 13.70 31.15 13.36
CA LEU A 30 13.22 29.98 12.63
C LEU A 30 14.19 29.49 11.55
N THR A 31 14.85 30.37 10.79
CA THR A 31 15.83 29.96 9.76
C THR A 31 17.07 29.35 10.38
N THR A 32 17.58 29.92 11.47
CA THR A 32 18.71 29.33 12.21
C THR A 32 18.37 27.95 12.78
N LYS A 33 17.13 27.76 13.26
CA LYS A 33 16.66 26.46 13.77
C LYS A 33 16.54 25.43 12.65
N ARG A 34 15.99 25.83 11.50
CA ARG A 34 15.89 25.01 10.28
C ARG A 34 17.27 24.54 9.82
N ASP A 35 18.20 25.47 9.62
CA ASP A 35 19.51 25.16 9.03
C ASP A 35 20.31 24.20 9.91
N LYS A 36 20.30 24.42 11.24
CA LYS A 36 20.93 23.51 12.21
C LYS A 36 20.32 22.10 12.16
N ALA A 37 19.00 21.99 12.07
CA ALA A 37 18.33 20.70 11.98
C ALA A 37 18.70 19.97 10.67
N LEU A 38 18.71 20.70 9.53
CA LEU A 38 19.12 20.14 8.24
C LEU A 38 20.57 19.65 8.26
N GLU A 39 21.50 20.41 8.82
CA GLU A 39 22.91 19.99 8.92
C GLU A 39 23.09 18.73 9.77
N ARG A 40 22.44 18.67 10.95
CA ARG A 40 22.52 17.51 11.84
C ARG A 40 21.89 16.26 11.22
N ILE A 41 20.73 16.40 10.59
CA ILE A 41 20.10 15.30 9.85
C ILE A 41 21.02 14.79 8.74
N LYS A 42 21.58 15.69 7.93
CA LYS A 42 22.53 15.31 6.86
C LYS A 42 23.81 14.65 7.42
N ALA A 43 24.28 15.08 8.58
CA ALA A 43 25.42 14.43 9.25
C ALA A 43 25.07 13.02 9.74
N CYS A 44 23.91 12.85 10.36
CA CYS A 44 23.39 11.55 10.81
C CYS A 44 23.20 10.57 9.63
N LEU A 45 22.51 10.99 8.56
CA LEU A 45 22.24 10.16 7.39
C LEU A 45 23.51 9.71 6.65
N ARG A 46 24.57 10.53 6.67
CA ARG A 46 25.85 10.17 6.05
C ARG A 46 26.59 9.05 6.76
N ARG A 47 26.41 8.87 8.07
CA ARG A 47 27.09 7.81 8.83
C ARG A 47 26.42 6.46 8.74
N ASN A 48 25.15 6.41 8.35
CA ASN A 48 24.34 5.19 8.31
C ASN A 48 24.31 4.42 9.66
N GLU A 49 24.60 5.10 10.77
CA GLU A 49 24.67 4.55 12.12
C GLU A 49 23.73 5.33 13.06
N VAL A 50 22.56 4.74 13.33
CA VAL A 50 21.49 5.37 14.12
C VAL A 50 21.90 5.61 15.58
N SER A 51 22.86 4.83 16.11
CA SER A 51 23.40 4.97 17.46
C SER A 51 24.50 6.02 17.60
N SER A 52 24.92 6.65 16.49
CA SER A 52 25.98 7.66 16.53
C SER A 52 25.56 8.88 17.34
N ARG A 53 26.53 9.55 17.98
CA ARG A 53 26.30 10.78 18.76
C ARG A 53 25.59 11.85 17.91
N GLU A 54 25.86 11.86 16.61
CA GLU A 54 25.29 12.75 15.60
C GLU A 54 23.78 12.51 15.37
N CYS A 55 23.29 11.28 15.58
CA CYS A 55 21.88 10.93 15.46
C CYS A 55 21.09 11.10 16.77
N LYS A 56 21.75 11.46 17.90
CA LYS A 56 21.10 11.61 19.21
C LYS A 56 19.89 12.57 19.20
N HIS A 57 19.92 13.58 18.34
CA HIS A 57 18.88 14.60 18.23
C HIS A 57 17.96 14.41 17.01
N LEU A 58 18.04 13.28 16.31
CA LEU A 58 17.35 13.07 15.03
C LEU A 58 15.84 13.33 15.12
N ASN A 59 15.15 12.72 16.10
CA ASN A 59 13.71 12.91 16.26
C ASN A 59 13.33 14.38 16.57
N GLN A 60 14.14 15.06 17.38
CA GLN A 60 13.94 16.47 17.69
C GLN A 60 14.15 17.34 16.45
N ASP A 61 15.17 17.04 15.65
CA ASP A 61 15.47 17.76 14.41
C ASP A 61 14.39 17.56 13.35
N VAL A 62 13.89 16.34 13.20
CA VAL A 62 12.76 16.04 12.32
C VAL A 62 11.51 16.80 12.77
N GLY A 63 11.19 16.79 14.07
CA GLY A 63 10.08 17.59 14.61
C GLY A 63 10.25 19.09 14.36
N ASN A 64 11.47 19.61 14.47
CA ASN A 64 11.76 21.01 14.13
C ASN A 64 11.51 21.32 12.66
N LEU A 65 11.86 20.41 11.74
CA LEU A 65 11.58 20.59 10.31
C LEU A 65 10.08 20.51 9.99
N VAL A 66 9.32 19.67 10.69
CA VAL A 66 7.85 19.65 10.57
C VAL A 66 7.24 21.00 10.95
N GLU A 67 7.68 21.62 12.05
CA GLU A 67 7.22 22.96 12.44
C GLU A 67 7.62 24.05 11.43
N VAL A 68 8.80 23.94 10.83
CA VAL A 68 9.24 24.84 9.76
C VAL A 68 8.36 24.70 8.52
N TYR A 69 7.98 23.47 8.15
CA TYR A 69 7.03 23.22 7.07
C TYR A 69 5.66 23.83 7.37
N ARG A 70 5.12 23.60 8.58
CA ARG A 70 3.84 24.17 9.05
C ARG A 70 3.83 25.71 9.06
N SER A 71 5.02 26.32 9.22
CA SER A 71 5.20 27.77 9.13
C SER A 71 5.29 28.30 7.69
N GLY A 72 5.14 27.44 6.68
CA GLY A 72 5.10 27.78 5.25
C GLY A 72 6.40 27.53 4.48
N ASP A 73 7.49 27.12 5.13
CA ASP A 73 8.76 26.83 4.44
C ASP A 73 8.80 25.38 3.92
N LYS A 74 8.35 25.22 2.67
CA LYS A 74 8.25 23.91 1.99
C LYS A 74 9.59 23.31 1.59
N SER A 75 10.70 24.06 1.68
CA SER A 75 12.02 23.61 1.21
C SER A 75 12.62 22.48 2.07
N VAL A 76 12.00 22.17 3.21
CA VAL A 76 12.39 21.07 4.10
C VAL A 76 11.80 19.71 3.68
N LEU A 77 10.78 19.69 2.80
CA LEU A 77 10.09 18.46 2.37
C LEU A 77 11.04 17.36 1.86
N PRO A 78 12.02 17.64 0.98
CA PRO A 78 12.94 16.59 0.51
C PRO A 78 13.73 15.91 1.63
N THR A 79 13.97 16.61 2.74
CA THR A 79 14.62 16.01 3.91
C THR A 79 13.62 15.23 4.75
N LEU A 80 12.39 15.75 4.93
CA LEU A 80 11.33 15.06 5.65
C LEU A 80 10.94 13.74 5.00
N PHE A 81 10.90 13.66 3.66
CA PHE A 81 10.58 12.44 2.90
C PHE A 81 11.48 11.24 3.19
N ARG A 82 12.67 11.46 3.78
CA ARG A 82 13.57 10.38 4.19
C ARG A 82 13.12 9.65 5.46
N PHE A 83 12.05 10.12 6.11
CA PHE A 83 11.55 9.60 7.37
C PHE A 83 10.16 9.01 7.17
N THR A 84 10.08 7.77 6.69
CA THR A 84 8.82 7.10 6.34
C THR A 84 7.87 6.87 7.53
N TYR A 85 8.35 7.02 8.77
CA TYR A 85 7.55 6.96 9.99
C TYR A 85 6.68 8.20 10.24
N LEU A 86 6.83 9.26 9.44
CA LEU A 86 6.05 10.51 9.56
C LEU A 86 4.65 10.37 8.92
N THR A 87 3.94 9.28 9.22
CA THR A 87 2.66 8.93 8.57
C THR A 87 1.63 10.05 8.71
N ASP A 88 1.40 10.52 9.95
CA ASP A 88 0.41 11.57 10.27
C ASP A 88 0.79 12.94 9.71
N PHE A 89 2.06 13.15 9.40
CA PHE A 89 2.52 14.38 8.77
C PHE A 89 2.28 14.34 7.26
N TYR A 90 2.52 13.21 6.59
CA TYR A 90 2.46 13.15 5.14
C TYR A 90 1.04 13.32 4.60
N ASP A 91 0.07 12.68 5.22
CA ASP A 91 -1.33 12.85 4.88
C ASP A 91 -1.86 14.26 5.25
N GLU A 92 -1.49 14.84 6.40
CA GLU A 92 -1.78 16.25 6.74
C GLU A 92 -1.19 17.21 5.70
N ALA A 93 0.08 17.03 5.36
CA ALA A 93 0.80 17.86 4.40
C ALA A 93 0.20 17.75 3.00
N LEU A 94 -0.11 16.53 2.55
CA LEU A 94 -0.78 16.30 1.26
C LEU A 94 -2.17 16.95 1.21
N LEU A 95 -2.98 16.79 2.26
CA LEU A 95 -4.34 17.36 2.32
C LEU A 95 -4.33 18.89 2.41
N SER A 96 -3.35 19.48 3.09
CA SER A 96 -3.24 20.94 3.25
C SER A 96 -2.61 21.66 2.05
N ASP A 97 -1.70 21.00 1.33
CA ASP A 97 -0.92 21.59 0.24
C ASP A 97 -0.59 20.55 -0.84
N GLN A 98 -1.63 20.08 -1.54
CA GLN A 98 -1.52 19.09 -2.59
C GLN A 98 -0.45 19.42 -3.64
N GLU A 99 -0.48 20.64 -4.19
CA GLU A 99 0.41 21.03 -5.28
C GLU A 99 1.88 21.09 -4.83
N GLY A 100 2.16 21.76 -3.69
CA GLY A 100 3.51 21.88 -3.17
C GLY A 100 4.10 20.53 -2.74
N PHE A 101 3.29 19.69 -2.10
CA PHE A 101 3.70 18.36 -1.66
C PHE A 101 4.04 17.46 -2.84
N LEU A 102 3.14 17.33 -3.82
CA LEU A 102 3.37 16.49 -5.00
C LEU A 102 4.51 17.04 -5.87
N THR A 103 4.63 18.37 -6.02
CA THR A 103 5.75 18.99 -6.74
C THR A 103 7.08 18.59 -6.10
N ALA A 104 7.20 18.64 -4.77
CA ALA A 104 8.40 18.22 -4.08
C ALA A 104 8.71 16.73 -4.32
N MET A 105 7.68 15.87 -4.37
CA MET A 105 7.87 14.44 -4.66
C MET A 105 8.34 14.16 -6.10
N THR A 106 8.02 15.01 -7.08
CA THR A 106 8.49 14.80 -8.48
C THR A 106 10.03 14.80 -8.61
N HIS A 107 10.73 15.39 -7.64
CA HIS A 107 12.19 15.43 -7.59
C HIS A 107 12.82 14.19 -6.94
N LEU A 108 12.01 13.30 -6.37
CA LEU A 108 12.48 12.05 -5.78
C LEU A 108 12.62 10.95 -6.83
N PRO A 109 13.58 10.02 -6.68
CA PRO A 109 13.57 8.75 -7.41
C PRO A 109 12.25 7.97 -7.18
N LEU A 110 11.82 7.18 -8.16
CA LEU A 110 10.56 6.41 -8.07
C LEU A 110 10.43 5.58 -6.79
N LYS A 111 11.50 4.92 -6.36
CA LYS A 111 11.53 4.14 -5.12
C LYS A 111 11.22 5.01 -3.88
N GLU A 112 11.83 6.19 -3.80
CA GLU A 112 11.56 7.13 -2.70
C GLU A 112 10.14 7.70 -2.78
N GLN A 113 9.59 7.92 -3.98
CA GLN A 113 8.17 8.30 -4.15
C GLN A 113 7.23 7.22 -3.58
N GLN A 114 7.51 5.94 -3.86
CA GLN A 114 6.75 4.81 -3.32
C GLN A 114 6.85 4.71 -1.79
N GLU A 115 8.03 4.97 -1.22
CA GLU A 115 8.24 4.96 0.24
C GLU A 115 7.47 6.10 0.93
N VAL A 116 7.48 7.31 0.37
CA VAL A 116 6.65 8.42 0.85
C VAL A 116 5.18 8.09 0.73
N ALA A 117 4.75 7.55 -0.42
CA ALA A 117 3.37 7.12 -0.63
C ALA A 117 2.93 6.02 0.35
N ALA A 118 3.83 5.11 0.70
CA ALA A 118 3.58 4.12 1.75
C ALA A 118 3.40 4.79 3.12
N GLY A 119 4.16 5.85 3.40
CA GLY A 119 3.95 6.72 4.57
C GLY A 119 2.57 7.38 4.58
N ILE A 120 2.14 7.95 3.46
CA ILE A 120 0.77 8.50 3.27
C ILE A 120 -0.29 7.43 3.54
N ALA A 121 -0.01 6.18 3.18
CA ALA A 121 -0.92 5.05 3.34
C ALA A 121 -0.96 4.44 4.77
N GLY A 122 -0.33 5.08 5.76
CA GLY A 122 -0.27 4.58 7.15
C GLY A 122 1.01 3.82 7.51
N GLY A 123 2.02 3.82 6.64
CA GLY A 123 3.34 3.26 6.89
C GLY A 123 3.38 1.73 6.98
N LEU A 124 4.29 1.21 7.80
CA LEU A 124 4.49 -0.25 7.98
C LEU A 124 3.38 -0.94 8.77
N THR A 125 2.55 -0.20 9.51
CA THR A 125 1.51 -0.78 10.35
C THR A 125 0.27 -1.23 9.59
N PHE A 126 0.28 -1.10 8.25
CA PHE A 126 -0.82 -1.40 7.33
C PHE A 126 -2.13 -0.75 7.75
N GLU A 127 -2.53 0.29 7.02
CA GLU A 127 -3.82 1.00 7.05
C GLU A 127 -3.80 2.40 7.68
N LEU A 128 -4.45 3.30 6.96
CA LEU A 128 -5.05 4.50 7.52
C LEU A 128 -6.18 4.08 8.45
N ARG A 129 -6.11 4.49 9.71
CA ARG A 129 -7.12 4.13 10.72
C ARG A 129 -8.47 4.83 10.52
N ASP A 130 -8.52 5.79 9.60
CA ASP A 130 -9.66 6.66 9.36
C ASP A 130 -10.11 6.54 7.90
N VAL A 131 -11.30 5.98 7.70
CA VAL A 131 -11.93 5.77 6.39
C VAL A 131 -12.19 7.11 5.69
N ASP A 132 -12.55 8.16 6.43
CA ASP A 132 -12.83 9.47 5.84
C ASP A 132 -11.54 10.16 5.39
N ARG A 133 -10.47 10.01 6.18
CA ARG A 133 -9.12 10.45 5.78
C ARG A 133 -8.64 9.71 4.52
N PHE A 134 -8.81 8.39 4.47
CA PHE A 134 -8.51 7.61 3.27
C PHE A 134 -9.29 8.12 2.04
N LYS A 135 -10.62 8.31 2.16
CA LYS A 135 -11.45 8.83 1.06
C LYS A 135 -10.98 10.19 0.58
N ALA A 136 -10.63 11.09 1.50
CA ALA A 136 -10.14 12.43 1.16
C ALA A 136 -8.83 12.38 0.36
N ILE A 137 -7.84 11.61 0.85
CA ILE A 137 -6.55 11.42 0.16
C ILE A 137 -6.75 10.79 -1.22
N ARG A 138 -7.55 9.72 -1.29
CA ARG A 138 -7.84 9.02 -2.54
C ARG A 138 -8.47 9.95 -3.57
N ALA A 139 -9.48 10.73 -3.18
CA ALA A 139 -10.15 11.67 -4.07
C ALA A 139 -9.19 12.78 -4.53
N LEU A 140 -8.37 13.31 -3.62
CA LEU A 140 -7.36 14.33 -3.91
C LEU A 140 -6.37 13.85 -4.98
N LEU A 141 -5.81 12.65 -4.82
CA LEU A 141 -4.84 12.08 -5.76
C LEU A 141 -5.48 11.73 -7.11
N ALA A 142 -6.69 11.16 -7.10
CA ALA A 142 -7.43 10.79 -8.32
C ALA A 142 -7.83 12.01 -9.17
N ASN A 143 -8.09 13.15 -8.54
CA ASN A 143 -8.55 14.37 -9.22
C ASN A 143 -7.41 15.26 -9.74
N VAL A 144 -6.13 14.83 -9.65
CA VAL A 144 -5.02 15.55 -10.31
C VAL A 144 -5.24 15.55 -11.82
N PRO A 145 -5.29 16.72 -12.49
CA PRO A 145 -5.52 16.81 -13.93
C PRO A 145 -4.48 16.03 -14.73
N GLU A 146 -4.91 15.38 -15.82
CA GLU A 146 -4.02 14.64 -16.73
C GLU A 146 -2.89 15.51 -17.31
N THR A 147 -3.11 16.82 -17.42
CA THR A 147 -2.13 17.79 -17.91
C THR A 147 -1.15 18.28 -16.84
N SER A 148 -1.34 17.92 -15.57
CA SER A 148 -0.49 18.36 -14.47
C SER A 148 0.89 17.70 -14.53
N PRO A 149 2.00 18.43 -14.32
CA PRO A 149 3.33 17.82 -14.18
C PRO A 149 3.44 16.88 -12.98
N THR A 150 2.54 16.99 -12.00
CA THR A 150 2.50 16.13 -10.81
C THR A 150 1.65 14.87 -10.99
N LYS A 151 1.00 14.68 -12.16
CA LYS A 151 0.13 13.52 -12.41
C LYS A 151 0.85 12.17 -12.21
N PRO A 152 2.05 11.92 -12.75
CA PRO A 152 2.70 10.62 -12.58
C PRO A 152 2.96 10.25 -11.12
N VAL A 153 3.38 11.22 -10.29
CA VAL A 153 3.62 10.96 -8.86
C VAL A 153 2.33 10.82 -8.07
N ALA A 154 1.26 11.51 -8.48
CA ALA A 154 -0.07 11.33 -7.92
C ALA A 154 -0.62 9.92 -8.21
N GLU A 155 -0.39 9.38 -9.41
CA GLU A 155 -0.79 8.01 -9.77
C GLU A 155 0.00 6.94 -9.01
N VAL A 156 1.32 7.13 -8.85
CA VAL A 156 2.15 6.28 -7.99
C VAL A 156 1.59 6.28 -6.57
N SER A 157 1.31 7.48 -6.04
CA SER A 157 0.78 7.64 -4.68
C SER A 157 -0.59 7.00 -4.53
N LEU A 158 -1.50 7.24 -5.48
CA LEU A 158 -2.85 6.70 -5.49
C LEU A 158 -2.82 5.17 -5.47
N ARG A 159 -2.01 4.56 -6.35
CA ARG A 159 -1.87 3.11 -6.42
C ARG A 159 -1.39 2.52 -5.10
N VAL A 160 -0.40 3.13 -4.46
CA VAL A 160 0.12 2.67 -3.16
C VAL A 160 -0.93 2.84 -2.06
N VAL A 161 -1.61 3.99 -2.00
CA VAL A 161 -2.68 4.26 -1.04
C VAL A 161 -3.83 3.26 -1.20
N GLU A 162 -4.33 3.05 -2.41
CA GLU A 162 -5.41 2.09 -2.69
C GLU A 162 -4.98 0.66 -2.36
N THR A 163 -3.78 0.25 -2.78
CA THR A 163 -3.23 -1.07 -2.50
C THR A 163 -3.17 -1.35 -0.99
N LYS A 164 -2.58 -0.46 -0.21
CA LYS A 164 -2.37 -0.66 1.23
C LYS A 164 -3.65 -0.58 2.06
N ASN A 165 -4.70 0.00 1.49
CA ASN A 165 -5.97 0.27 2.17
C ASN A 165 -7.16 -0.36 1.44
N ALA A 166 -6.93 -1.44 0.69
CA ALA A 166 -7.96 -2.10 -0.12
C ALA A 166 -9.20 -2.49 0.72
N SER A 167 -8.99 -2.93 1.96
CA SER A 167 -10.01 -3.25 2.95
C SER A 167 -10.97 -2.10 3.28
N LEU A 168 -10.56 -0.84 3.07
CA LEU A 168 -11.38 0.35 3.39
C LEU A 168 -12.41 0.69 2.31
N PHE A 169 -12.29 0.13 1.10
CA PHE A 169 -13.20 0.44 -0.02
C PHE A 169 -13.59 -0.75 -0.89
N VAL A 170 -12.94 -1.91 -0.71
CA VAL A 170 -13.28 -3.17 -1.36
C VAL A 170 -13.55 -4.21 -0.29
N ASN A 171 -14.79 -4.70 -0.24
CA ASN A 171 -15.16 -5.77 0.68
C ASN A 171 -14.88 -7.12 0.02
N TYR A 172 -13.65 -7.63 0.16
CA TYR A 172 -13.30 -8.97 -0.36
C TYR A 172 -14.03 -10.09 0.38
N PHE A 173 -14.29 -9.90 1.67
CA PHE A 173 -14.83 -10.91 2.56
C PHE A 173 -16.10 -10.40 3.26
N PRO A 174 -17.05 -11.30 3.60
CA PRO A 174 -18.13 -10.96 4.52
C PRO A 174 -17.61 -10.38 5.86
N PRO A 175 -18.36 -9.47 6.51
CA PRO A 175 -18.04 -9.04 7.86
C PRO A 175 -17.98 -10.22 8.83
N GLY A 176 -16.96 -10.27 9.68
CA GLY A 176 -16.78 -11.32 10.68
C GLY A 176 -16.27 -12.66 10.13
N THR A 177 -15.83 -12.72 8.86
CA THR A 177 -15.18 -13.91 8.28
C THR A 177 -14.01 -14.41 9.11
N PHE A 178 -13.16 -13.49 9.59
CA PHE A 178 -12.04 -13.79 10.47
C PHE A 178 -12.39 -13.39 11.89
N THR A 179 -12.07 -14.25 12.86
CA THR A 179 -12.45 -14.05 14.27
C THR A 179 -11.26 -14.13 15.22
N SER A 180 -10.07 -14.47 14.71
CA SER A 180 -8.84 -14.47 15.49
C SER A 180 -8.46 -13.07 15.98
N ARG A 181 -7.52 -12.99 16.95
CA ARG A 181 -6.94 -11.70 17.39
C ARG A 181 -6.26 -10.91 16.27
N ALA A 182 -5.92 -11.58 15.16
CA ALA A 182 -5.30 -10.99 13.99
C ALA A 182 -6.32 -10.71 12.86
N ALA A 183 -7.63 -10.82 13.11
CA ALA A 183 -8.67 -10.71 12.08
C ALA A 183 -8.55 -9.42 11.25
N ASN A 184 -8.42 -8.25 11.91
CA ASN A 184 -8.26 -6.98 11.20
C ASN A 184 -7.00 -6.97 10.32
N PHE A 185 -5.89 -7.48 10.85
CA PHE A 185 -4.65 -7.62 10.09
C PHE A 185 -4.80 -8.55 8.88
N GLN A 186 -5.47 -9.69 9.03
CA GLN A 186 -5.74 -10.63 7.94
C GLN A 186 -6.61 -10.01 6.86
N VAL A 187 -7.69 -9.32 7.24
CA VAL A 187 -8.55 -8.60 6.29
C VAL A 187 -7.74 -7.55 5.52
N ALA A 188 -6.95 -6.74 6.22
CA ALA A 188 -6.08 -5.72 5.64
C ALA A 188 -5.11 -6.33 4.62
N TRP A 189 -4.33 -7.32 5.07
CA TRP A 189 -3.28 -7.95 4.30
C TRP A 189 -3.84 -8.69 3.08
N TYR A 190 -4.84 -9.55 3.27
CA TYR A 190 -5.40 -10.35 2.17
C TYR A 190 -6.08 -9.46 1.14
N SER A 191 -6.83 -8.45 1.57
CA SER A 191 -7.45 -7.48 0.65
C SER A 191 -6.38 -6.72 -0.15
N SER A 192 -5.28 -6.33 0.50
CA SER A 192 -4.18 -5.62 -0.15
C SER A 192 -3.51 -6.47 -1.24
N ASP A 193 -3.23 -7.74 -0.96
CA ASP A 193 -2.58 -8.63 -1.93
C ASP A 193 -3.56 -9.05 -3.06
N MET A 194 -4.84 -9.28 -2.77
CA MET A 194 -5.86 -9.54 -3.79
C MET A 194 -6.09 -8.33 -4.71
N TYR A 195 -6.10 -7.12 -4.16
CA TYR A 195 -6.21 -5.89 -4.93
C TYR A 195 -5.01 -5.68 -5.86
N GLN A 196 -3.80 -5.96 -5.38
CA GLN A 196 -2.60 -5.90 -6.22
C GLN A 196 -2.61 -6.93 -7.36
N LEU A 197 -3.17 -8.12 -7.11
CA LEU A 197 -3.40 -9.12 -8.15
C LEU A 197 -4.50 -8.67 -9.15
N GLY A 198 -5.27 -7.63 -8.83
CA GLY A 198 -6.42 -7.21 -9.63
C GLY A 198 -7.54 -8.24 -9.62
N GLU A 199 -7.65 -9.02 -8.54
CA GLU A 199 -8.75 -9.93 -8.32
C GLU A 199 -9.97 -9.17 -7.78
N MET A 200 -11.16 -9.53 -8.24
CA MET A 200 -12.42 -8.96 -7.75
C MET A 200 -12.96 -9.79 -6.57
N PRO A 201 -13.67 -9.20 -5.61
CA PRO A 201 -14.36 -9.97 -4.57
C PRO A 201 -15.26 -11.05 -5.16
N LEU A 202 -15.25 -12.26 -4.57
CA LEU A 202 -16.26 -13.28 -4.86
C LEU A 202 -17.50 -13.11 -3.96
N TRP A 203 -17.39 -12.29 -2.92
CA TRP A 203 -18.50 -11.94 -2.05
C TRP A 203 -18.97 -10.50 -2.31
N PRO A 204 -20.29 -10.23 -2.33
CA PRO A 204 -21.36 -11.22 -2.39
C PRO A 204 -21.37 -11.98 -3.73
N PRO A 205 -21.90 -13.22 -3.78
CA PRO A 205 -22.11 -13.95 -5.03
C PRO A 205 -22.85 -13.09 -6.06
N SER A 206 -22.38 -13.07 -7.31
CA SER A 206 -22.99 -12.26 -8.37
C SER A 206 -24.29 -12.87 -8.88
N SER A 207 -24.46 -14.19 -8.77
CA SER A 207 -25.71 -14.89 -9.09
C SER A 207 -25.89 -16.17 -8.28
N VAL A 208 -27.13 -16.67 -8.20
CA VAL A 208 -27.45 -17.93 -7.52
C VAL A 208 -26.87 -19.17 -8.21
N ASN A 209 -26.59 -19.10 -9.51
CA ASN A 209 -26.02 -20.21 -10.29
C ASN A 209 -24.52 -20.04 -10.52
N GLU A 210 -23.89 -19.06 -9.87
CA GLU A 210 -22.46 -18.86 -9.97
C GLU A 210 -21.72 -20.02 -9.30
N LYS A 211 -20.75 -20.60 -10.02
CA LYS A 211 -19.82 -21.58 -9.49
C LYS A 211 -18.38 -21.13 -9.79
N THR A 212 -17.79 -20.41 -8.85
CA THR A 212 -16.45 -19.82 -8.98
C THR A 212 -15.60 -20.22 -7.78
N PHE A 213 -14.37 -20.67 -8.03
CA PHE A 213 -13.41 -20.99 -6.99
C PHE A 213 -12.13 -20.20 -7.23
N ARG A 214 -11.55 -19.65 -6.16
CA ARG A 214 -10.26 -18.97 -6.22
C ARG A 214 -9.33 -19.56 -5.18
N PHE A 215 -8.15 -19.94 -5.63
CA PHE A 215 -7.03 -20.22 -4.75
C PHE A 215 -6.04 -19.06 -4.80
N THR A 216 -5.68 -18.52 -3.63
CA THR A 216 -4.66 -17.48 -3.47
C THR A 216 -3.55 -17.99 -2.57
N TYR A 217 -2.31 -17.87 -3.05
CA TYR A 217 -1.09 -18.23 -2.33
C TYR A 217 -0.32 -16.96 -1.98
N LEU A 218 -0.10 -16.73 -0.68
CA LEU A 218 0.65 -15.59 -0.14
C LEU A 218 1.90 -16.10 0.59
N GLY A 219 3.00 -16.27 -0.14
CA GLY A 219 4.27 -16.73 0.43
C GLY A 219 5.11 -15.59 1.02
N ALA A 220 5.86 -15.89 2.09
CA ALA A 220 6.73 -14.92 2.76
C ALA A 220 7.86 -14.38 1.86
N PHE A 221 8.40 -15.22 0.97
CA PHE A 221 9.55 -14.91 0.12
C PHE A 221 9.23 -14.92 -1.37
N THR A 222 7.97 -15.16 -1.71
CA THR A 222 7.51 -15.27 -3.09
C THR A 222 6.35 -14.30 -3.29
N GLY A 223 6.28 -13.62 -4.43
CA GLY A 223 5.13 -12.76 -4.72
C GLY A 223 3.80 -13.53 -4.68
N PRO A 224 2.68 -12.84 -4.36
CA PRO A 224 1.38 -13.47 -4.28
C PRO A 224 0.94 -14.01 -5.66
N LYS A 225 0.12 -15.06 -5.63
CA LYS A 225 -0.42 -15.71 -6.82
C LYS A 225 -1.89 -16.04 -6.58
N ALA A 226 -2.73 -15.93 -7.59
CA ALA A 226 -4.10 -16.38 -7.57
C ALA A 226 -4.44 -17.20 -8.82
N VAL A 227 -5.27 -18.21 -8.64
CA VAL A 227 -5.89 -18.98 -9.72
C VAL A 227 -7.39 -19.00 -9.47
N THR A 228 -8.15 -18.55 -10.46
CA THR A 228 -9.62 -18.50 -10.42
C THR A 228 -10.17 -19.44 -11.47
N LEU A 229 -10.98 -20.41 -11.05
CA LEU A 229 -11.77 -21.30 -11.90
C LEU A 229 -13.24 -20.84 -11.87
N THR A 230 -13.78 -20.47 -13.03
CA THR A 230 -15.22 -20.23 -13.22
C THR A 230 -15.81 -21.40 -13.99
N VAL A 231 -16.76 -22.10 -13.39
CA VAL A 231 -17.48 -23.21 -14.02
C VAL A 231 -18.63 -22.67 -14.87
N LEU A 232 -18.73 -23.14 -16.10
CA LEU A 232 -19.73 -22.75 -17.08
C LEU A 232 -20.98 -23.66 -16.98
N PRO A 233 -22.13 -23.23 -17.55
CA PRO A 233 -23.36 -24.02 -17.47
C PRO A 233 -23.30 -25.42 -18.12
N ASP A 234 -22.36 -25.64 -19.04
CA ASP A 234 -22.12 -26.94 -19.68
C ASP A 234 -21.19 -27.86 -18.87
N GLY A 235 -20.79 -27.46 -17.66
CA GLY A 235 -19.89 -28.20 -16.78
C GLY A 235 -18.41 -27.96 -17.06
N SER A 236 -18.04 -27.36 -18.19
CA SER A 236 -16.67 -26.96 -18.49
C SER A 236 -16.24 -25.74 -17.64
N GLY A 237 -14.98 -25.35 -17.69
CA GLY A 237 -14.42 -24.27 -16.88
C GLY A 237 -13.58 -23.28 -17.68
N LYS A 238 -13.44 -22.07 -17.13
CA LYS A 238 -12.41 -21.10 -17.51
C LYS A 238 -11.49 -20.89 -16.32
N VAL A 239 -10.19 -21.04 -16.54
CA VAL A 239 -9.17 -20.78 -15.52
C VAL A 239 -8.41 -19.52 -15.90
N LYS A 240 -8.29 -18.61 -14.93
CA LYS A 240 -7.44 -17.42 -14.98
C LYS A 240 -6.38 -17.53 -13.90
N MET A 241 -5.11 -17.44 -14.26
CA MET A 241 -4.03 -17.29 -13.28
C MET A 241 -3.48 -15.87 -13.30
N THR A 242 -3.19 -15.33 -12.13
CA THR A 242 -2.49 -14.06 -11.95
C THR A 242 -1.38 -14.22 -10.93
N LEU A 243 -0.21 -13.66 -11.22
CA LEU A 243 0.95 -13.69 -10.31
C LEU A 243 1.63 -12.33 -10.27
N LEU A 244 2.23 -12.01 -9.13
CA LEU A 244 3.17 -10.90 -8.97
C LEU A 244 4.57 -11.47 -8.73
N HIS A 245 5.58 -10.79 -9.27
CA HIS A 245 6.98 -11.14 -9.01
C HIS A 245 7.36 -10.83 -7.54
N GLU A 246 8.50 -11.35 -7.08
CA GLU A 246 9.01 -11.15 -5.70
C GLU A 246 9.17 -9.67 -5.32
N SER A 247 9.52 -8.80 -6.29
CA SER A 247 9.61 -7.36 -6.06
C SER A 247 8.24 -6.70 -5.86
N ARG A 248 7.14 -7.43 -6.08
CA ARG A 248 5.75 -6.93 -6.15
C ARG A 248 5.57 -5.82 -7.19
N GLU A 249 6.54 -5.62 -8.08
CA GLU A 249 6.46 -4.69 -9.19
C GLU A 249 5.74 -5.35 -10.38
N GLN A 250 4.93 -4.56 -11.09
CA GLN A 250 3.92 -5.01 -12.05
C GLN A 250 4.52 -5.73 -13.26
N VAL A 251 4.64 -7.04 -13.15
CA VAL A 251 4.45 -7.94 -14.29
C VAL A 251 3.28 -8.84 -13.94
N LYS A 252 2.08 -8.39 -14.30
CA LYS A 252 0.87 -9.20 -14.24
C LYS A 252 0.91 -10.13 -15.46
N SER A 253 1.24 -11.40 -15.25
CA SER A 253 0.92 -12.42 -16.25
C SER A 253 -0.52 -12.83 -16.02
N GLU A 254 -1.35 -12.72 -17.07
CA GLU A 254 -2.70 -13.25 -17.07
C GLU A 254 -2.78 -14.36 -18.10
N GLU A 255 -3.02 -15.58 -17.63
CA GLU A 255 -3.14 -16.76 -18.47
C GLU A 255 -4.56 -17.28 -18.36
N LEU A 256 -5.25 -17.32 -19.51
CA LEU A 256 -6.60 -17.82 -19.63
C LEU A 256 -6.58 -19.15 -20.38
N SER A 257 -7.21 -20.17 -19.79
CA SER A 257 -7.35 -21.48 -20.41
C SER A 257 -8.77 -22.03 -20.22
N THR A 258 -9.21 -22.82 -21.18
CA THR A 258 -10.45 -23.60 -21.10
C THR A 258 -10.16 -24.95 -20.46
N VAL A 259 -11.01 -25.35 -19.52
CA VAL A 259 -10.91 -26.62 -18.80
C VAL A 259 -12.10 -27.50 -19.18
N PRO A 260 -11.89 -28.73 -19.65
CA PRO A 260 -13.01 -29.64 -19.96
C PRO A 260 -13.76 -30.09 -18.70
N GLU A 261 -14.99 -30.56 -18.88
CA GLU A 261 -15.91 -30.94 -17.79
C GLU A 261 -15.34 -32.00 -16.85
N ASP A 262 -14.67 -33.03 -17.38
CA ASP A 262 -14.03 -34.10 -16.60
C ASP A 262 -13.00 -33.54 -15.62
N ARG A 263 -12.20 -32.58 -16.05
CA ARG A 263 -11.20 -31.91 -15.21
C ARG A 263 -11.84 -30.98 -14.17
N VAL A 264 -12.99 -30.39 -14.46
CA VAL A 264 -13.77 -29.64 -13.45
C VAL A 264 -14.39 -30.60 -12.42
N SER A 265 -14.82 -31.78 -12.85
CA SER A 265 -15.30 -32.85 -11.96
C SER A 265 -14.18 -33.33 -11.03
N ASP A 266 -12.98 -33.63 -11.56
CA ASP A 266 -11.80 -34.00 -10.77
C ASP A 266 -11.50 -32.95 -9.67
N PHE A 267 -11.56 -31.66 -10.02
CA PHE A 267 -11.39 -30.59 -9.04
C PHE A 267 -12.49 -30.61 -7.96
N SER A 268 -13.74 -30.78 -8.37
CA SER A 268 -14.88 -30.82 -7.45
C SER A 268 -14.78 -32.00 -6.48
N GLU A 269 -14.32 -33.17 -6.95
CA GLU A 269 -14.07 -34.34 -6.12
C GLU A 269 -12.94 -34.08 -5.09
N ASN A 270 -11.85 -33.44 -5.50
CA ASN A 270 -10.78 -33.05 -4.58
C ASN A 270 -11.29 -32.07 -3.51
N LEU A 271 -12.12 -31.11 -3.90
CA LEU A 271 -12.69 -30.12 -2.98
C LEU A 271 -13.66 -30.78 -1.98
N ASN A 272 -14.46 -31.74 -2.43
CA ASN A 272 -15.34 -32.53 -1.57
C ASN A 272 -14.56 -33.42 -0.58
N ARG A 273 -13.47 -34.05 -1.02
CA ARG A 273 -12.57 -34.85 -0.18
C ARG A 273 -11.91 -34.02 0.92
N ALA A 274 -11.68 -32.73 0.65
CA ALA A 274 -11.19 -31.78 1.64
C ALA A 274 -12.28 -31.32 2.62
N HIS A 275 -13.56 -31.69 2.42
CA HIS A 275 -14.70 -31.15 3.16
C HIS A 275 -14.71 -29.62 3.20
N PHE A 276 -14.35 -28.99 2.06
CA PHE A 276 -14.12 -27.54 1.98
C PHE A 276 -15.31 -26.74 2.50
N TRP A 277 -16.55 -27.11 2.18
CA TRP A 277 -17.74 -26.34 2.57
C TRP A 277 -18.06 -26.45 4.06
N GLU A 278 -17.58 -27.47 4.75
CA GLU A 278 -17.75 -27.68 6.19
C GLU A 278 -16.52 -27.24 6.99
N MET A 279 -15.43 -26.94 6.28
CA MET A 279 -14.15 -26.59 6.85
C MET A 279 -14.23 -25.28 7.65
N PRO A 280 -13.57 -25.17 8.82
CA PRO A 280 -13.43 -23.90 9.50
C PRO A 280 -12.64 -22.89 8.66
N THR A 281 -13.09 -21.63 8.64
CA THR A 281 -12.42 -20.54 7.92
C THR A 281 -10.95 -20.43 8.28
N GLU A 282 -10.61 -20.55 9.56
CA GLU A 282 -9.24 -20.44 10.07
C GLU A 282 -8.83 -21.77 10.71
N SER A 283 -7.61 -22.25 10.43
CA SER A 283 -6.98 -23.31 11.23
C SER A 283 -6.28 -22.72 12.45
N GLN A 284 -6.07 -23.56 13.48
CA GLN A 284 -5.29 -23.18 14.66
C GLN A 284 -3.78 -23.19 14.39
N HIS A 285 -3.33 -23.93 13.38
CA HIS A 285 -1.92 -24.05 13.00
C HIS A 285 -1.45 -22.78 12.28
N ARG A 286 -0.38 -22.18 12.80
CA ARG A 286 0.31 -21.02 12.22
C ARG A 286 1.80 -21.12 12.51
N GLY A 287 2.62 -20.49 11.68
CA GLY A 287 4.04 -20.32 11.93
C GLY A 287 4.52 -18.89 11.68
N LEU A 288 5.83 -18.70 11.79
CA LEU A 288 6.47 -17.38 11.66
C LEU A 288 6.90 -17.07 10.22
N ASP A 289 7.20 -18.10 9.44
CA ASP A 289 7.56 -18.05 8.02
C ASP A 289 6.56 -18.89 7.21
N GLY A 290 6.82 -19.16 5.93
CA GLY A 290 5.94 -20.01 5.11
C GLY A 290 4.95 -19.22 4.25
N ALA A 291 3.71 -19.71 4.14
CA ALA A 291 2.72 -19.18 3.22
C ALA A 291 1.28 -19.38 3.71
N GLU A 292 0.45 -18.37 3.49
CA GLU A 292 -1.01 -18.48 3.63
C GLU A 292 -1.62 -19.01 2.33
N TRP A 293 -2.39 -20.08 2.44
CA TRP A 293 -3.14 -20.71 1.37
C TRP A 293 -4.61 -20.41 1.60
N ILE A 294 -5.19 -19.58 0.73
CA ILE A 294 -6.56 -19.10 0.84
C ILE A 294 -7.38 -19.72 -0.29
N MET A 295 -8.36 -20.55 0.05
CA MET A 295 -9.34 -21.04 -0.91
C MET A 295 -10.67 -20.33 -0.66
N GLU A 296 -11.24 -19.74 -1.70
CA GLU A 296 -12.57 -19.17 -1.71
C GLU A 296 -13.44 -19.92 -2.72
N GLY A 297 -14.72 -20.06 -2.42
CA GLY A 297 -15.69 -20.71 -3.28
C GLY A 297 -17.04 -20.01 -3.22
N VAL A 298 -17.65 -19.86 -4.38
CA VAL A 298 -19.05 -19.50 -4.56
C VAL A 298 -19.71 -20.65 -5.29
N GLN A 299 -20.79 -21.18 -4.73
CA GLN A 299 -21.60 -22.21 -5.38
C GLN A 299 -23.04 -22.12 -4.83
N ASP A 300 -24.03 -22.18 -5.72
CA ASP A 300 -25.45 -22.23 -5.35
C ASP A 300 -25.88 -21.06 -4.42
N GLY A 301 -25.32 -19.86 -4.67
CA GLY A 301 -25.55 -18.66 -3.86
C GLY A 301 -24.87 -18.67 -2.48
N ARG A 302 -24.06 -19.68 -2.16
CA ARG A 302 -23.26 -19.78 -0.94
C ARG A 302 -21.82 -19.37 -1.20
N TYR A 303 -21.29 -18.47 -0.36
CA TYR A 303 -19.87 -18.14 -0.29
C TYR A 303 -19.22 -18.88 0.88
N HIS A 304 -18.01 -19.40 0.67
CA HIS A 304 -17.16 -19.95 1.72
C HIS A 304 -15.69 -19.63 1.47
N ILE A 305 -14.91 -19.57 2.54
CA ILE A 305 -13.48 -19.30 2.53
C ILE A 305 -12.82 -20.16 3.60
N ALA A 306 -11.69 -20.77 3.25
CA ALA A 306 -10.82 -21.47 4.19
C ALA A 306 -9.36 -21.04 3.97
N VAL A 307 -8.67 -20.76 5.08
CA VAL A 307 -7.28 -20.31 5.10
C VAL A 307 -6.45 -21.31 5.87
N ARG A 308 -5.33 -21.73 5.25
CA ARG A 308 -4.37 -22.68 5.82
C ARG A 308 -2.96 -22.14 5.72
N TRP A 309 -2.26 -22.10 6.85
CA TRP A 309 -0.84 -21.87 6.85
C TRP A 309 -0.11 -23.18 6.51
N CYS A 310 0.63 -23.20 5.40
CA CYS A 310 1.48 -24.33 4.97
C CYS A 310 0.89 -25.74 5.17
N PRO A 311 -0.27 -26.08 4.56
CA PRO A 311 -1.04 -27.29 4.86
C PRO A 311 -0.35 -28.64 4.58
N ASN A 312 0.86 -28.63 4.01
CA ASN A 312 1.62 -29.83 3.64
C ASN A 312 2.65 -30.28 4.68
N LEU A 313 2.79 -29.57 5.80
CA LEU A 313 3.72 -29.97 6.86
C LEU A 313 3.19 -31.21 7.60
N TYR A 314 4.11 -32.04 8.11
CA TYR A 314 3.83 -33.39 8.65
C TYR A 314 2.89 -33.42 9.87
N GLU A 315 2.56 -32.27 10.46
CA GLU A 315 1.71 -32.15 11.64
C GLU A 315 0.24 -31.83 11.31
N HIS A 316 -0.11 -31.69 10.02
CA HIS A 316 -1.46 -31.35 9.57
C HIS A 316 -2.40 -32.55 9.47
N SER A 317 -3.71 -32.26 9.55
CA SER A 317 -4.75 -33.29 9.44
C SER A 317 -4.91 -33.80 7.99
N PRO A 318 -5.51 -34.99 7.78
CA PRO A 318 -5.82 -35.49 6.44
C PRO A 318 -6.65 -34.51 5.60
N GLU A 319 -7.53 -33.72 6.23
CA GLU A 319 -8.33 -32.70 5.57
C GLU A 319 -7.48 -31.53 5.06
N ASP A 320 -6.48 -31.08 5.82
CA ASP A 320 -5.54 -30.04 5.39
C ASP A 320 -4.69 -30.52 4.19
N ALA A 321 -4.27 -31.80 4.20
CA ALA A 321 -3.58 -32.40 3.05
C ALA A 321 -4.48 -32.46 1.80
N ALA A 322 -5.75 -32.86 1.96
CA ALA A 322 -6.72 -32.87 0.88
C ALA A 322 -7.04 -31.45 0.36
N PHE A 323 -7.08 -30.44 1.24
CA PHE A 323 -7.19 -29.04 0.87
C PHE A 323 -6.00 -28.59 0.01
N ALA A 324 -4.78 -28.95 0.40
CA ALA A 324 -3.57 -28.65 -0.36
C ALA A 324 -3.57 -29.32 -1.74
N ASP A 325 -4.06 -30.57 -1.84
CA ASP A 325 -4.25 -31.27 -3.11
C ASP A 325 -5.21 -30.49 -4.03
N ALA A 326 -6.38 -30.07 -3.52
CA ALA A 326 -7.35 -29.30 -4.29
C ALA A 326 -6.78 -27.97 -4.78
N ALA A 327 -6.05 -27.24 -3.92
CA ALA A 327 -5.38 -25.99 -4.27
C ALA A 327 -4.30 -26.19 -5.35
N ARG A 328 -3.46 -27.22 -5.23
CA ARG A 328 -2.46 -27.55 -6.27
C ARG A 328 -3.11 -27.94 -7.58
N PHE A 329 -4.24 -28.63 -7.52
CA PHE A 329 -4.98 -29.02 -8.72
C PHE A 329 -5.44 -27.79 -9.52
N LEU A 330 -5.86 -26.69 -8.87
CA LEU A 330 -6.16 -25.44 -9.58
C LEU A 330 -4.96 -24.88 -10.34
N PHE A 331 -3.75 -24.88 -9.74
CA PHE A 331 -2.54 -24.50 -10.48
C PHE A 331 -2.29 -25.41 -11.69
N GLN A 332 -2.51 -26.72 -11.55
CA GLN A 332 -2.35 -27.67 -12.65
C GLN A 332 -3.35 -27.38 -13.79
N LEU A 333 -4.60 -27.00 -13.46
CA LEU A 333 -5.58 -26.58 -14.45
C LEU A 333 -5.12 -25.31 -15.19
N ALA A 334 -4.39 -24.42 -14.53
CA ALA A 334 -3.77 -23.26 -15.17
C ALA A 334 -2.50 -23.60 -15.98
N GLY A 335 -2.04 -24.86 -16.00
CA GLY A 335 -0.79 -25.25 -16.66
C GLY A 335 0.47 -25.01 -15.81
N HIS A 336 0.32 -24.70 -14.52
CA HIS A 336 1.42 -24.41 -13.60
C HIS A 336 1.63 -25.54 -12.60
N LYS A 337 2.90 -25.81 -12.27
CA LYS A 337 3.25 -26.67 -11.14
C LYS A 337 3.64 -25.80 -9.97
N HIS A 338 2.91 -25.90 -8.86
CA HIS A 338 3.33 -25.27 -7.62
C HIS A 338 4.62 -25.93 -7.12
N SER A 339 5.67 -25.13 -6.91
CA SER A 339 7.01 -25.58 -6.51
C SER A 339 7.36 -25.22 -5.07
N GLY A 340 6.43 -24.66 -4.29
CA GLY A 340 6.67 -24.31 -2.89
C GLY A 340 6.82 -25.55 -2.00
N SER A 341 7.66 -25.42 -0.97
CA SER A 341 7.83 -26.43 0.10
C SER A 341 6.65 -26.47 1.07
N CYS A 342 5.87 -25.38 1.09
CA CYS A 342 4.45 -25.38 1.33
C CYS A 342 3.79 -25.45 -0.06
#